data_AF-A0A9D3Y9Z7-F1
#
_entry.id   AF-A0A9D3Y9Z7-F1
#
_cell.length_a   1.000
_cell.length_b   1.000
_cell.length_c   1.000
_cell.angle_alpha   90.00
_cell.angle_beta   90.00
_cell.angle_gamma   90.00
#
_symmetry.space_group_name_H-M   'P 1'
#
loop_
_entity.id
_entity.type
_entity.pdbx_description
1 polymer ?
#
loop_
_entity_poly.entity_id
_entity_poly.type
_entity_poly.pdbx_seq_one_letter_code
_entity_poly.pdbx_strand_id
1 'polypeptide(L)'
;MQRHDGSIVKLSDAFIIFMSVYLSFDHNKSKTQELLKYFLTIREAAYRQGGLAWRTYDEQFRLRQGISPSPWSEINNDLWWRCMLVQPANAHTSGTFLRPSRDQYTCNYFNQGSCRLHPIV
;
A
#
# COMPACT_ATOMS: atom_id res chain seq x y z
N MET A 1 -8.07 15.98 -17.02
CA MET A 1 -9.03 14.86 -16.89
C MET A 1 -8.48 13.89 -15.85
N GLN A 2 -8.77 14.15 -14.56
CA GLN A 2 -8.27 13.35 -13.44
C GLN A 2 -9.03 12.02 -13.39
N ARG A 3 -8.32 10.89 -13.50
CA ARG A 3 -8.92 9.57 -13.30
C ARG A 3 -9.21 9.41 -11.81
N HIS A 4 -10.49 9.42 -11.44
CA HIS A 4 -10.92 8.87 -10.15
C HIS A 4 -10.69 7.35 -10.20
N ASP A 5 -9.56 6.90 -9.66
CA ASP A 5 -9.26 5.49 -9.52
C ASP A 5 -10.20 4.89 -8.46
N GLY A 6 -11.12 4.01 -8.86
CA GLY A 6 -12.05 3.34 -7.93
C GLY A 6 -11.35 2.59 -6.79
N SER A 7 -10.04 2.37 -6.89
CA SER A 7 -9.21 1.84 -5.82
C SER A 7 -9.18 2.71 -4.56
N ILE A 8 -9.17 4.05 -4.66
CA ILE A 8 -9.03 4.92 -3.49
C ILE A 8 -10.32 5.00 -2.67
N VAL A 9 -11.47 4.89 -3.34
CA VAL A 9 -12.78 4.80 -2.68
C VAL A 9 -12.88 3.48 -1.92
N LYS A 10 -12.53 2.37 -2.58
CA LYS A 10 -12.47 1.05 -1.92
C LYS A 10 -11.51 1.00 -0.73
N LEU A 11 -10.34 1.65 -0.85
CA LEU A 11 -9.42 1.81 0.28
C LEU A 11 -10.09 2.57 1.43
N SER A 12 -10.80 3.66 1.12
CA SER A 12 -11.45 4.49 2.13
C SER A 12 -12.47 3.70 2.94
N ASP A 13 -13.32 2.93 2.26
CA ASP A 13 -14.32 2.09 2.90
C ASP A 13 -13.65 0.99 3.76
N ALA A 14 -12.66 0.30 3.19
CA ALA A 14 -11.90 -0.73 3.90
C ALA A 14 -11.15 -0.15 5.12
N PHE A 15 -10.62 1.07 5.01
CA PHE A 15 -9.89 1.72 6.09
C PHE A 15 -10.81 2.12 7.26
N ILE A 16 -12.03 2.57 6.97
CA ILE A 16 -13.03 2.86 8.02
C ILE A 16 -13.40 1.58 8.79
N ILE A 17 -13.60 0.47 8.08
CA ILE A 17 -13.85 -0.85 8.71
C ILE A 17 -12.64 -1.28 9.54
N PHE A 18 -11.42 -1.12 9.01
CA PHE A 18 -10.20 -1.39 9.76
C PHE A 18 -10.14 -0.55 11.03
N MET A 19 -10.37 0.76 10.96
CA MET A 19 -10.36 1.64 12.12
C MET A 19 -11.40 1.24 13.16
N SER A 20 -12.63 0.89 12.74
CA SER A 20 -13.69 0.53 13.69
C SER A 20 -13.33 -0.72 14.51
N VAL A 21 -12.69 -1.71 13.87
CA VAL A 21 -12.18 -2.92 14.54
C VAL A 21 -10.91 -2.62 15.34
N TYR A 22 -9.96 -1.88 14.78
CA TYR A 22 -8.69 -1.59 15.45
C TYR A 22 -8.89 -0.76 16.73
N LEU A 23 -9.82 0.20 16.68
CA LEU A 23 -10.16 1.09 17.80
C LEU A 23 -11.14 0.46 18.81
N SER A 24 -11.75 -0.70 18.51
CA SER A 24 -12.59 -1.39 19.50
C SER A 24 -11.77 -1.97 20.65
N PHE A 25 -10.46 -2.12 20.48
CA PHE A 25 -9.54 -2.54 21.53
C PHE A 25 -9.15 -1.35 22.43
N ASP A 26 -9.32 -1.50 23.75
CA ASP A 26 -9.12 -0.40 24.71
C ASP A 26 -7.76 0.28 24.62
N HIS A 27 -6.68 -0.48 24.42
CA HIS A 27 -5.32 0.04 24.30
C HIS A 27 -5.08 0.88 23.03
N ASN A 28 -5.97 0.79 22.03
CA ASN A 28 -5.85 1.49 20.76
C ASN A 28 -6.77 2.72 20.66
N LYS A 29 -7.71 2.94 21.59
CA LYS A 29 -8.71 4.02 21.50
C LYS A 29 -8.10 5.42 21.30
N SER A 30 -6.96 5.68 21.95
CA SER A 30 -6.21 6.94 21.84
C SER A 30 -5.57 7.17 20.45
N LYS A 31 -5.50 6.14 19.60
CA LYS A 31 -4.89 6.19 18.26
C LYS A 31 -5.77 6.77 17.17
N THR A 32 -7.01 7.14 17.49
CA THR A 32 -7.99 7.66 16.51
C THR A 32 -7.44 8.81 15.67
N GLN A 33 -6.85 9.83 16.30
CA GLN A 33 -6.29 10.98 15.59
C GLN A 33 -5.08 10.60 14.72
N GLU A 34 -4.22 9.71 15.23
CA GLU A 34 -3.04 9.24 14.49
C GLU A 34 -3.45 8.44 13.24
N LEU A 35 -4.47 7.59 13.35
CA LEU A 35 -5.03 6.82 12.24
C LEU A 35 -5.70 7.71 11.18
N LEU A 36 -6.42 8.75 11.61
CA LEU A 36 -6.99 9.73 10.67
C LEU A 36 -5.89 10.49 9.92
N LYS A 37 -4.81 10.88 10.61
CA LYS A 37 -3.67 11.53 9.96
C LYS A 37 -3.01 10.59 8.93
N TYR A 38 -2.76 9.34 9.32
CA TYR A 38 -2.25 8.31 8.41
C TYR A 38 -3.11 8.17 7.17
N PHE A 39 -4.43 8.07 7.34
CA PHE A 39 -5.39 7.94 6.24
C PHE A 39 -5.33 9.12 5.26
N LEU A 40 -5.28 10.34 5.79
CA LEU A 40 -5.16 11.55 4.99
C LEU A 40 -3.85 11.55 4.19
N THR A 41 -2.74 11.10 4.77
CA THR A 41 -1.46 10.93 4.07
C THR A 41 -1.57 9.95 2.90
N ILE A 42 -2.22 8.79 3.08
CA ILE A 42 -2.41 7.82 1.98
C ILE A 42 -3.29 8.39 0.87
N ARG A 43 -4.40 9.06 1.23
CA ARG A 43 -5.29 9.71 0.27
C ARG A 43 -4.58 10.80 -0.53
N GLU A 44 -3.77 11.60 0.16
CA GLU A 44 -2.95 12.63 -0.49
C GLU A 44 -1.92 12.01 -1.43
N ALA A 45 -1.28 10.91 -1.04
CA ALA A 45 -0.35 10.19 -1.90
C ALA A 45 -1.06 9.65 -3.16
N ALA A 46 -2.24 9.06 -3.01
CA ALA A 46 -3.04 8.56 -4.13
C ALA A 46 -3.52 9.67 -5.07
N TYR A 47 -3.78 10.87 -4.53
CA TYR A 47 -4.16 12.03 -5.33
C TYR A 47 -2.97 12.63 -6.09
N ARG A 48 -1.80 12.72 -5.45
CA ARG A 48 -0.58 13.34 -6.01
C ARG A 48 0.13 12.44 -7.01
N GLN A 49 0.29 11.16 -6.67
CA GLN A 49 0.99 10.17 -7.48
C GLN A 49 -0.06 9.33 -8.22
N GLY A 50 -0.27 9.62 -9.51
CA GLY A 50 -1.07 8.74 -10.35
C GLY A 50 -0.47 7.32 -10.35
N GLY A 51 -1.32 6.28 -10.30
CA GLY A 51 -0.88 4.88 -10.23
C GLY A 51 -1.09 4.25 -8.85
N LEU A 52 -0.32 3.19 -8.54
CA LEU A 52 -0.51 2.35 -7.35
C LEU A 52 0.65 2.38 -6.35
N ALA A 53 1.60 3.32 -6.47
CA ALA A 53 2.75 3.41 -5.55
C ALA A 53 2.31 3.65 -4.08
N TRP A 54 1.25 4.43 -3.88
CA TRP A 54 0.63 4.68 -2.57
C TRP A 54 0.12 3.39 -1.91
N ARG A 55 -0.31 2.40 -2.72
CA ARG A 55 -0.79 1.11 -2.23
C ARG A 55 0.36 0.29 -1.67
N THR A 56 1.48 0.25 -2.39
CA THR A 56 2.70 -0.43 -1.91
C THR A 56 3.19 0.19 -0.61
N TYR A 57 3.15 1.52 -0.48
CA TYR A 57 3.48 2.20 0.78
C TYR A 57 2.55 1.76 1.92
N ASP A 58 1.23 1.80 1.70
CA ASP A 58 0.21 1.44 2.69
C ASP A 58 0.37 -0.02 3.18
N GLU A 59 0.59 -0.95 2.25
CA GLU A 59 0.84 -2.37 2.58
C GLU A 59 2.10 -2.55 3.42
N GLN A 60 3.23 -1.97 3.00
CA GLN A 60 4.51 -2.10 3.72
C GLN A 60 4.47 -1.42 5.09
N PHE A 61 3.79 -0.28 5.21
CA PHE A 61 3.64 0.42 6.48
C PHE A 61 2.82 -0.41 7.47
N ARG A 62 1.67 -0.96 7.06
CA ARG A 62 0.85 -1.82 7.94
C ARG A 62 1.55 -3.13 8.32
N LEU A 63 2.34 -3.72 7.42
CA LEU A 63 3.16 -4.89 7.76
C LEU A 63 4.19 -4.56 8.84
N ARG A 64 4.86 -3.41 8.73
CA ARG A 64 5.79 -2.95 9.77
C ARG A 64 5.10 -2.69 11.10
N GLN A 65 3.90 -2.08 11.09
CA GLN A 65 3.10 -1.88 12.30
C GLN A 65 2.77 -3.19 13.02
N GLY A 66 2.61 -4.30 12.30
CA GLY A 66 2.40 -5.63 12.88
C GLY A 66 3.64 -6.24 13.54
N ILE A 67 4.84 -5.80 13.15
CA ILE A 67 6.13 -6.32 13.68
C ILE A 67 6.66 -5.42 14.80
N SER A 68 6.71 -4.11 14.55
CA SER A 68 7.25 -3.09 15.43
C SER A 68 6.33 -1.88 15.39
N PRO A 69 5.32 -1.80 16.26
CA PRO A 69 4.37 -0.70 16.27
C PRO A 69 5.06 0.65 16.47
N SER A 70 4.73 1.61 15.62
CA SER A 70 5.14 3.01 15.74
C SER A 70 3.91 3.91 15.72
N PRO A 71 3.99 5.19 16.12
CA PRO A 71 2.87 6.10 15.97
C PRO A 71 2.35 6.10 14.54
N TRP A 72 1.03 5.98 14.36
CA TRP A 72 0.42 5.96 13.01
C TRP A 72 0.59 7.32 12.31
N SER A 73 0.75 8.38 13.09
CA SER A 73 0.96 9.76 12.66
C SER A 73 2.37 10.03 12.12
N GLU A 74 3.29 9.09 12.26
CA GLU A 74 4.68 9.19 11.86
C GLU A 74 4.91 8.50 10.51
N ILE A 75 5.29 9.28 9.51
CA ILE A 75 5.59 8.77 8.17
C ILE A 75 6.92 8.04 8.20
N ASN A 76 6.96 6.83 7.63
CA ASN A 76 8.22 6.17 7.41
C ASN A 76 8.91 6.77 6.17
N ASN A 77 9.90 7.63 6.38
CA ASN A 77 10.56 8.39 5.31
C ASN A 77 11.15 7.49 4.21
N ASP A 78 11.76 6.36 4.56
CA ASP A 78 12.33 5.44 3.56
C ASP A 78 11.28 4.84 2.64
N LEU A 79 10.14 4.42 3.20
CA LEU A 79 9.01 3.92 2.42
C LEU A 79 8.36 5.05 1.62
N TRP A 80 8.25 6.24 2.22
CA TRP A 80 7.62 7.40 1.60
C TRP A 80 8.40 7.90 0.39
N TRP A 81 9.72 7.96 0.46
CA TRP A 81 10.56 8.32 -0.67
C TRP A 81 10.46 7.30 -1.80
N ARG A 82 10.40 6.00 -1.48
CA ARG A 82 10.13 4.97 -2.50
C ARG A 82 8.76 5.16 -3.16
N CYS A 83 7.76 5.61 -2.42
CA CYS A 83 6.43 5.91 -2.98
C CYS A 83 6.44 7.16 -3.87
N MET A 84 7.16 8.20 -3.46
CA MET A 84 7.13 9.51 -4.12
C MET A 84 8.08 9.62 -5.33
N LEU A 85 9.14 8.82 -5.36
CA LEU A 85 10.14 8.83 -6.42
C LEU A 85 9.79 7.88 -7.58
N VAL A 86 8.79 7.02 -7.43
CA VAL A 86 8.28 6.19 -8.53
C VAL A 86 7.49 7.09 -9.48
N GLN A 87 8.17 7.62 -10.48
CA GLN A 87 7.50 8.30 -11.58
C GLN A 87 6.67 7.29 -12.38
N PRO A 88 5.46 7.64 -12.84
CA PRO A 88 4.78 6.83 -13.83
C PRO A 88 5.67 6.78 -15.06
N ALA A 89 6.04 5.58 -15.50
CA ALA A 89 6.93 5.36 -16.63
C ALA A 89 6.32 5.94 -17.92
N ASN A 90 6.55 7.22 -18.17
CA ASN A 90 6.56 7.82 -19.50
C ASN A 90 8.02 8.05 -19.89
N ALA A 91 8.82 6.99 -19.87
CA ALA A 91 10.10 6.96 -20.54
C ALA A 91 9.92 6.11 -21.80
N HIS A 92 9.63 6.77 -22.92
CA HIS A 92 9.96 6.21 -24.22
C HIS A 92 11.47 6.00 -24.23
N THR A 93 11.91 4.77 -24.06
CA THR A 93 13.25 4.37 -24.45
C THR A 93 13.10 3.03 -25.14
N SER A 94 13.13 3.09 -26.47
CA SER A 94 13.25 1.95 -27.37
C SER A 94 14.53 1.19 -27.01
N GLY A 95 14.42 0.24 -26.09
CA GLY A 95 15.47 -0.69 -25.73
C GLY A 95 14.87 -2.07 -25.78
N THR A 96 15.12 -2.79 -26.87
CA THR A 96 14.80 -4.20 -27.05
C THR A 96 15.40 -5.03 -25.93
N PHE A 97 14.62 -5.32 -24.90
CA PHE A 97 14.84 -6.44 -24.01
C PHE A 97 13.67 -7.41 -24.16
N LEU A 98 14.01 -8.61 -24.62
CA LEU A 98 13.10 -9.72 -24.84
C LEU A 98 12.35 -10.06 -23.54
N ARG A 99 11.03 -9.93 -23.57
CA ARG A 99 10.10 -10.51 -22.58
C ARG A 99 10.26 -12.03 -22.56
N PRO A 100 10.36 -12.68 -21.38
CA PRO A 100 9.63 -13.90 -21.17
C PRO A 100 8.20 -13.54 -20.77
N SER A 101 7.28 -13.79 -21.69
CA SER A 101 5.85 -13.89 -21.40
C SER A 101 5.60 -15.22 -20.69
N ARG A 102 5.27 -15.18 -19.39
CA ARG A 102 4.20 -16.00 -18.77
C ARG A 102 4.19 -15.83 -17.25
N ASP A 103 3.02 -15.44 -16.76
CA ASP A 103 2.44 -15.80 -15.46
C ASP A 103 3.30 -15.52 -14.22
N GLN A 104 3.48 -14.23 -13.92
CA GLN A 104 3.93 -13.80 -12.60
C GLN A 104 2.76 -13.92 -11.61
N TYR A 105 2.56 -15.14 -11.10
CA TYR A 105 1.63 -15.39 -10.00
C TYR A 105 2.02 -14.50 -8.80
N THR A 106 1.18 -13.51 -8.49
CA THR A 106 1.30 -12.78 -7.23
C THR A 106 0.50 -13.53 -6.17
N CYS A 107 1.18 -13.99 -5.12
CA CYS A 107 0.61 -14.61 -3.92
C CYS A 107 -0.17 -13.55 -3.11
N ASN A 108 -1.26 -13.03 -3.67
CA ASN A 108 -2.06 -11.93 -3.10
C ASN A 108 -3.45 -12.36 -2.60
N TYR A 109 -3.68 -13.67 -2.42
CA TYR A 109 -4.86 -14.18 -1.73
C TYR A 109 -4.57 -14.35 -0.24
N PHE A 110 -4.71 -13.27 0.52
CA PHE A 110 -4.78 -13.37 1.97
C PHE A 110 -6.02 -14.18 2.36
N ASN A 111 -5.82 -15.21 3.20
CA ASN A 111 -6.78 -16.17 3.79
C ASN A 111 -7.06 -17.55 3.14
N GLN A 112 -6.19 -18.11 2.27
CA GLN A 112 -6.29 -19.56 1.93
C GLN A 112 -4.95 -20.33 1.89
N GLY A 113 -3.92 -19.88 2.61
CA GLY A 113 -2.92 -20.79 3.18
C GLY A 113 -2.13 -21.74 2.26
N SER A 114 -1.79 -21.39 1.01
CA SER A 114 -0.73 -22.12 0.29
C SER A 114 -0.04 -21.31 -0.81
N CYS A 115 1.20 -20.91 -0.54
CA CYS A 115 2.18 -20.56 -1.56
C CYS A 115 3.29 -21.60 -1.45
N ARG A 116 3.09 -22.77 -2.06
CA ARG A 116 4.10 -23.83 -2.08
C ARG A 116 5.11 -23.59 -3.20
N LEU A 117 6.34 -23.41 -2.74
CA LEU A 117 7.64 -23.46 -3.41
C LEU A 117 7.73 -24.45 -4.57
N HIS A 118 8.35 -24.02 -5.66
CA HIS A 118 9.24 -24.88 -6.43
C HIS A 118 10.61 -24.20 -6.56
N PRO A 119 11.72 -24.88 -6.23
CA PRO A 119 13.06 -24.40 -6.55
C PRO A 119 13.32 -24.64 -8.04
N ILE A 120 13.86 -23.64 -8.72
CA ILE A 120 14.41 -23.81 -10.07
C ILE A 120 15.80 -24.42 -9.88
N VAL A 121 15.98 -25.67 -10.33
CA VAL A 121 17.30 -26.26 -10.62
C VAL A 121 17.76 -25.71 -11.96
#